data_AF-A0A7Y3CMH3-F1
#
_entry.id   AF-A0A7Y3CMH3-F1
#
_cell.length_a   1.000
_cell.length_b   1.000
_cell.length_c   1.000
_cell.angle_alpha   90.00
_cell.angle_beta   90.00
_cell.angle_gamma   90.00
#
_symmetry.space_group_name_H-M   'P 1'
#
loop_
_entity.id
_entity.type
_entity.pdbx_description
1 polymer ?
#
loop_
_entity_poly.entity_id
_entity_poly.type
_entity_poly.pdbx_seq_one_letter_code
_entity_poly.pdbx_strand_id
1 'polypeptide(L)'
;MKLLRHGYSPPVLLTLAIMASFGLSGCDGDDGAAGAAGAAGTAGGDGSDGISCWDLNQNGIGDLPDEDVNGDGVVDVLDCNATSSDAYEPEQLHIGYFEKHAYEGTESCLDCHGKIGDDLVTTAHFKWEGFASNIEGHAGHMHGKRDILNNFCIAIPSNEGRCTQCHAGYGYADAGFDFSDPDNVDCLVCHDQTKTYAKGQKTAGLPEPGVNLALVAQSVAMNSGVPTIDNCIDCHAKAGGGDNVKHGDLSLSLANTTRDFDVHMGTDGADYECVACHKVERDGDKKLVSHGIGGMPYHSVDEGDMQQCEDCHLSRLTQHINTTVEQIINFEGHDRLACQACHIPTFARNQSTKTEWYWAEAGQT
;
A
#
# COMPACT_ATOMS: atom_id res chain seq x y z
N MET A 1 -64.72 34.09 35.09
CA MET A 1 -66.15 34.32 34.80
C MET A 1 -66.37 34.06 33.32
N LYS A 2 -67.29 33.14 32.99
CA LYS A 2 -68.06 32.95 31.73
C LYS A 2 -67.85 34.04 30.64
N LEU A 3 -67.85 33.84 29.32
CA LEU A 3 -68.35 32.81 28.40
C LEU A 3 -68.19 33.38 26.95
N LEU A 4 -68.01 32.52 25.94
CA LEU A 4 -68.60 32.58 24.56
C LEU A 4 -68.13 33.67 23.57
N ARG A 5 -68.23 33.56 22.23
CA ARG A 5 -68.36 32.51 21.18
C ARG A 5 -68.68 33.26 19.85
N HIS A 6 -68.48 32.62 18.70
CA HIS A 6 -68.91 32.97 17.31
C HIS A 6 -67.92 33.88 16.55
N GLY A 7 -67.43 33.58 15.33
CA GLY A 7 -67.86 32.64 14.30
C GLY A 7 -68.49 33.41 13.13
N TYR A 8 -67.78 33.57 12.01
CA TYR A 8 -68.33 34.02 10.73
C TYR A 8 -67.42 33.58 9.54
N SER A 9 -67.99 32.78 8.64
CA SER A 9 -67.68 32.70 7.18
C SER A 9 -68.86 33.37 6.44
N PRO A 10 -68.92 33.59 5.09
CA PRO A 10 -68.11 33.14 3.92
C PRO A 10 -67.86 34.37 2.95
N PRO A 11 -67.71 34.33 1.59
CA PRO A 11 -67.76 33.23 0.62
C PRO A 11 -66.70 33.17 -0.50
N VAL A 12 -66.76 32.01 -1.15
CA VAL A 12 -66.27 31.57 -2.45
C VAL A 12 -66.23 32.68 -3.52
N LEU A 13 -65.08 32.85 -4.17
CA LEU A 13 -65.01 33.36 -5.54
C LEU A 13 -64.13 32.43 -6.39
N LEU A 14 -64.79 31.86 -7.39
CA LEU A 14 -64.26 31.04 -8.46
C LEU A 14 -63.62 31.98 -9.49
N THR A 15 -62.33 31.82 -9.79
CA THR A 15 -61.72 32.43 -10.98
C THR A 15 -60.84 31.41 -11.68
N LEU A 16 -61.25 31.11 -12.91
CA LEU A 16 -60.61 30.23 -13.87
C LEU A 16 -59.66 31.08 -14.72
N ALA A 17 -58.37 30.75 -14.77
CA ALA A 17 -57.47 31.23 -15.82
C ALA A 17 -56.35 30.21 -16.05
N ILE A 18 -56.30 29.74 -17.29
CA ILE A 18 -55.47 28.71 -17.87
C ILE A 18 -54.03 29.23 -18.02
N MET A 19 -53.04 28.49 -17.51
CA MET A 19 -51.72 28.43 -18.13
C MET A 19 -51.15 27.02 -18.04
N ALA A 20 -50.69 26.57 -19.21
CA ALA A 20 -50.14 25.26 -19.48
C ALA A 20 -48.91 24.97 -18.61
N SER A 21 -48.93 23.82 -17.93
CA SER A 21 -47.74 23.08 -17.58
C SER A 21 -47.83 21.74 -18.29
N PHE A 22 -47.10 21.63 -19.40
CA PHE A 22 -46.67 20.36 -19.93
C PHE A 22 -45.85 19.67 -18.84
N GLY A 23 -46.41 18.64 -18.21
CA GLY A 23 -45.63 17.65 -17.49
C GLY A 23 -44.83 16.86 -18.51
N LEU A 24 -43.65 17.36 -18.86
CA LEU A 24 -42.61 16.55 -19.46
C LEU A 24 -42.20 15.52 -18.42
N SER A 25 -42.65 14.29 -18.67
CA SER A 25 -41.98 13.06 -18.28
C SER A 25 -40.49 13.19 -18.64
N GLY A 26 -39.71 13.71 -17.69
CA GLY A 26 -38.26 13.72 -17.72
C GLY A 26 -37.76 12.39 -17.20
N CYS A 27 -36.84 11.79 -17.94
CA CYS A 27 -36.38 10.42 -17.82
C CYS A 27 -35.72 10.14 -16.47
N ASP A 28 -36.34 9.30 -15.66
CA ASP A 28 -35.57 8.44 -14.76
C ASP A 28 -34.95 7.36 -15.66
N GLY A 29 -33.63 7.44 -15.83
CA GLY A 29 -32.86 6.36 -16.41
C GLY A 29 -33.07 5.12 -15.56
N ASP A 30 -33.49 4.05 -16.23
CA ASP A 30 -33.47 2.70 -15.70
C ASP A 30 -32.00 2.34 -15.45
N ASP A 31 -31.49 2.70 -14.26
CA ASP A 31 -30.22 2.23 -13.75
C ASP A 31 -30.39 0.72 -13.56
N GLY A 32 -30.05 -0.02 -14.62
CA GLY A 32 -30.19 -1.47 -14.67
C GLY A 32 -29.68 -2.08 -13.37
N ALA A 33 -30.48 -2.99 -12.80
CA ALA A 33 -30.12 -3.68 -11.56
C ALA A 33 -28.65 -4.13 -11.62
N ALA A 34 -27.91 -3.87 -10.52
CA ALA A 34 -26.52 -4.31 -10.40
C ALA A 34 -26.41 -5.76 -10.89
N GLY A 35 -25.53 -5.99 -11.88
CA GLY A 35 -25.26 -7.33 -12.35
C GLY A 35 -24.90 -8.21 -11.16
N ALA A 36 -25.47 -9.42 -11.09
CA ALA A 36 -25.10 -10.36 -10.04
C ALA A 36 -23.57 -10.48 -10.02
N ALA A 37 -22.96 -10.36 -8.84
CA ALA A 37 -21.54 -10.58 -8.66
C ALA A 37 -21.18 -11.90 -9.36
N GLY A 38 -20.18 -11.86 -10.25
CA GLY A 38 -19.64 -13.08 -10.83
C GLY A 38 -19.27 -14.02 -9.69
N ALA A 39 -19.60 -15.31 -9.80
CA ALA A 39 -19.13 -16.28 -8.82
C ALA A 39 -17.62 -16.13 -8.70
N ALA A 40 -17.11 -15.96 -7.48
CA ALA A 40 -15.68 -15.99 -7.24
C ALA A 40 -15.12 -17.24 -7.94
N GLY A 41 -14.07 -17.06 -8.75
CA GLY A 41 -13.32 -18.20 -9.26
C GLY A 41 -12.96 -19.08 -8.06
N THR A 42 -13.05 -20.39 -8.22
CA THR A 42 -12.48 -21.28 -7.22
C THR A 42 -11.02 -20.87 -7.04
N ALA A 43 -10.60 -20.60 -5.80
CA ALA A 43 -9.19 -20.40 -5.50
C ALA A 43 -8.38 -21.50 -6.21
N GLY A 44 -7.31 -21.12 -6.89
CA GLY A 44 -6.33 -22.11 -7.34
C GLY A 44 -5.93 -22.94 -6.13
N GLY A 45 -5.80 -24.26 -6.31
CA GLY A 45 -5.26 -25.08 -5.23
C GLY A 45 -3.86 -24.57 -4.90
N ASP A 46 -3.55 -24.45 -3.61
CA ASP A 46 -2.27 -23.95 -3.13
C ASP A 46 -1.09 -24.59 -3.89
N GLY A 47 -0.21 -23.76 -4.45
CA GLY A 47 1.15 -24.20 -4.77
C GLY A 47 1.82 -24.61 -3.46
N SER A 48 2.40 -25.79 -3.40
CA SER A 48 2.97 -26.32 -2.16
C SER A 48 4.36 -25.70 -1.95
N ASP A 49 4.55 -25.02 -0.82
CA ASP A 49 5.75 -24.23 -0.50
C ASP A 49 7.01 -25.05 -0.71
N GLY A 50 7.90 -24.59 -1.59
CA GLY A 50 9.23 -25.19 -1.75
C GLY A 50 9.28 -26.58 -2.41
N ILE A 51 8.20 -27.08 -3.03
CA ILE A 51 8.17 -28.41 -3.69
C ILE A 51 9.43 -28.64 -4.51
N SER A 52 9.81 -27.71 -5.38
CA SER A 52 10.96 -27.89 -6.29
C SER A 52 12.31 -28.08 -5.57
N CYS A 53 12.36 -27.85 -4.27
CA CYS A 53 13.56 -27.76 -3.47
C CYS A 53 13.69 -28.87 -2.41
N TRP A 54 12.58 -29.32 -1.81
CA TRP A 54 12.54 -30.49 -0.92
C TRP A 54 12.04 -31.78 -1.59
N ASP A 55 11.28 -31.70 -2.70
CA ASP A 55 10.72 -32.85 -3.42
C ASP A 55 11.80 -33.49 -4.31
N LEU A 56 12.65 -34.30 -3.69
CA LEU A 56 13.79 -34.94 -4.33
C LEU A 56 13.37 -35.90 -5.45
N ASN A 57 12.12 -36.37 -5.40
CA ASN A 57 11.60 -37.38 -6.30
C ASN A 57 10.48 -36.90 -7.25
N GLN A 58 10.13 -35.62 -7.18
CA GLN A 58 9.18 -34.89 -8.04
C GLN A 58 7.76 -35.47 -8.02
N ASN A 59 7.30 -35.97 -6.87
CA ASN A 59 5.96 -36.56 -6.73
C ASN A 59 4.94 -35.61 -6.08
N GLY A 60 5.38 -34.45 -5.60
CA GLY A 60 4.58 -33.44 -4.91
C GLY A 60 4.08 -33.85 -3.52
N ILE A 61 4.70 -34.85 -2.88
CA ILE A 61 4.31 -35.42 -1.59
C ILE A 61 5.54 -35.41 -0.68
N GLY A 62 5.44 -34.76 0.49
CA GLY A 62 6.52 -34.79 1.48
C GLY A 62 6.74 -36.19 2.05
N ASP A 63 7.82 -36.85 1.62
CA ASP A 63 8.14 -38.23 1.97
C ASP A 63 9.00 -38.30 3.25
N LEU A 64 8.35 -38.49 4.40
CA LEU A 64 9.04 -38.70 5.68
C LEU A 64 9.73 -40.08 5.75
N PRO A 65 10.96 -40.19 6.29
CA PRO A 65 11.83 -39.11 6.81
C PRO A 65 12.80 -38.55 5.77
N ASP A 66 12.72 -39.00 4.52
CA ASP A 66 13.75 -38.76 3.50
C ASP A 66 13.74 -37.31 2.99
N GLU A 67 12.60 -36.63 3.08
CA GLU A 67 12.39 -35.23 2.68
C GLU A 67 12.02 -34.31 3.86
N ASP A 68 12.06 -34.79 5.11
CA ASP A 68 12.00 -33.97 6.34
C ASP A 68 13.40 -33.89 6.91
N VAL A 69 14.17 -33.00 6.31
CA VAL A 69 15.60 -32.99 6.46
C VAL A 69 16.01 -32.20 7.72
N ASN A 70 15.11 -31.36 8.25
CA ASN A 70 15.30 -30.66 9.52
C ASN A 70 14.75 -31.45 10.75
N GLY A 71 13.89 -32.45 10.53
CA GLY A 71 13.38 -33.37 11.54
C GLY A 71 12.23 -32.83 12.41
N ASP A 72 11.53 -31.79 11.96
CA ASP A 72 10.38 -31.20 12.67
C ASP A 72 9.04 -31.90 12.36
N GLY A 73 9.05 -32.87 11.44
CA GLY A 73 7.89 -33.67 11.05
C GLY A 73 6.96 -32.97 10.04
N VAL A 74 7.39 -31.84 9.49
CA VAL A 74 6.76 -31.12 8.38
C VAL A 74 7.74 -31.16 7.20
N VAL A 75 7.23 -31.20 5.98
CA VAL A 75 8.06 -31.08 4.77
C VAL A 75 7.68 -29.78 4.07
N ASP A 76 8.56 -28.78 4.16
CA ASP A 76 8.37 -27.47 3.57
C ASP A 76 9.71 -26.88 3.06
N VAL A 77 9.75 -25.59 2.72
CA VAL A 77 10.97 -24.91 2.23
C VAL A 77 12.17 -25.04 3.19
N LEU A 78 11.95 -25.34 4.48
CA LEU A 78 12.99 -25.61 5.47
C LEU A 78 13.64 -26.99 5.30
N ASP A 79 13.08 -27.86 4.45
CA ASP A 79 13.58 -29.21 4.17
C ASP A 79 14.27 -29.33 2.81
N CYS A 80 14.44 -28.21 2.12
CA CYS A 80 15.37 -28.13 1.01
C CYS A 80 16.71 -28.80 1.38
N ASN A 81 17.27 -29.66 0.52
CA ASN A 81 18.49 -30.43 0.83
C ASN A 81 19.72 -29.55 1.19
N ALA A 82 19.62 -28.22 1.04
CA ALA A 82 20.58 -27.23 1.50
C ALA A 82 20.40 -26.78 2.97
N THR A 83 19.20 -26.78 3.54
CA THR A 83 18.88 -26.25 4.89
C THR A 83 19.20 -27.24 6.03
N SER A 84 19.18 -28.54 5.78
CA SER A 84 19.43 -29.58 6.80
C SER A 84 20.86 -29.80 7.26
N SER A 85 21.81 -29.16 6.59
CA SER A 85 23.24 -29.37 6.84
C SER A 85 23.88 -28.31 7.75
N ASP A 86 23.07 -27.45 8.39
CA ASP A 86 23.53 -26.25 9.11
C ASP A 86 24.46 -25.36 8.26
N ALA A 87 24.41 -25.50 6.93
CA ALA A 87 25.31 -24.85 5.99
C ALA A 87 24.74 -23.56 5.39
N TYR A 88 23.61 -23.04 5.89
CA TYR A 88 22.78 -22.11 5.12
C TYR A 88 22.25 -20.88 5.86
N GLU A 89 22.76 -19.73 5.46
CA GLU A 89 22.15 -18.41 5.66
C GLU A 89 21.23 -18.15 4.45
N PRO A 90 19.97 -17.66 4.61
CA PRO A 90 19.04 -17.36 3.50
C PRO A 90 19.64 -16.51 2.37
N GLU A 91 20.61 -15.66 2.71
CA GLU A 91 21.40 -14.88 1.77
C GLU A 91 22.15 -15.77 0.75
N GLN A 92 22.76 -16.85 1.24
CA GLN A 92 23.50 -17.80 0.40
C GLN A 92 22.56 -18.62 -0.49
N LEU A 93 21.27 -18.78 -0.12
CA LEU A 93 20.24 -19.37 -0.98
C LEU A 93 20.07 -18.59 -2.25
N HIS A 94 19.79 -17.31 -2.08
CA HIS A 94 19.45 -16.44 -3.18
C HIS A 94 20.66 -16.26 -4.09
N ILE A 95 21.86 -16.09 -3.50
CA ILE A 95 23.11 -16.08 -4.26
C ILE A 95 23.28 -17.37 -5.07
N GLY A 96 23.28 -18.54 -4.41
CA GLY A 96 23.55 -19.81 -5.08
C GLY A 96 22.47 -20.25 -6.08
N TYR A 97 21.21 -19.90 -5.83
CA TYR A 97 20.10 -20.18 -6.73
C TYR A 97 20.22 -19.36 -8.02
N PHE A 98 20.37 -18.04 -7.91
CA PHE A 98 20.47 -17.13 -9.06
C PHE A 98 21.86 -17.09 -9.71
N GLU A 99 22.88 -17.76 -9.16
CA GLU A 99 24.11 -18.11 -9.88
C GLU A 99 23.89 -19.24 -10.89
N LYS A 100 22.95 -20.15 -10.60
CA LYS A 100 22.68 -21.36 -11.40
C LYS A 100 21.45 -21.24 -12.29
N HIS A 101 20.50 -20.40 -11.91
CA HIS A 101 19.25 -20.16 -12.62
C HIS A 101 19.19 -18.68 -13.03
N ALA A 102 18.82 -18.42 -14.28
CA ALA A 102 18.60 -17.06 -14.73
C ALA A 102 17.34 -16.50 -14.04
N TYR A 103 17.34 -15.20 -13.71
CA TYR A 103 16.12 -14.50 -13.37
C TYR A 103 15.34 -14.24 -14.66
N GLU A 104 14.20 -14.91 -14.84
CA GLU A 104 13.36 -14.82 -16.05
C GLU A 104 12.12 -13.94 -15.83
N GLY A 105 11.89 -13.54 -14.59
CA GLY A 105 10.76 -12.70 -14.18
C GLY A 105 10.32 -13.09 -12.78
N THR A 106 9.12 -12.67 -12.42
CA THR A 106 8.53 -12.97 -11.11
C THR A 106 8.32 -14.47 -10.92
N GLU A 107 8.07 -15.22 -11.99
CA GLU A 107 7.99 -16.69 -11.98
C GLU A 107 9.20 -17.35 -11.27
N SER A 108 10.41 -16.79 -11.44
CA SER A 108 11.62 -17.31 -10.78
C SER A 108 11.57 -17.19 -9.25
N CYS A 109 10.78 -16.26 -8.72
CA CYS A 109 10.51 -16.13 -7.29
C CYS A 109 9.34 -17.05 -6.88
N LEU A 110 8.30 -17.12 -7.70
CA LEU A 110 7.08 -17.88 -7.42
C LEU A 110 7.32 -19.40 -7.36
N ASP A 111 8.37 -19.90 -8.00
CA ASP A 111 8.86 -21.28 -7.86
C ASP A 111 9.01 -21.72 -6.39
N CYS A 112 9.30 -20.77 -5.48
CA CYS A 112 9.43 -21.02 -4.04
C CYS A 112 8.47 -20.15 -3.19
N HIS A 113 8.00 -19.02 -3.73
CA HIS A 113 7.20 -18.01 -3.02
C HIS A 113 5.79 -17.81 -3.61
N GLY A 114 5.20 -18.85 -4.22
CA GLY A 114 3.87 -18.78 -4.85
C GLY A 114 2.78 -18.16 -3.97
N LYS A 115 2.68 -18.59 -2.70
CA LYS A 115 1.71 -18.03 -1.74
C LYS A 115 1.91 -16.54 -1.47
N ILE A 116 3.15 -16.07 -1.51
CA ILE A 116 3.47 -14.64 -1.36
C ILE A 116 2.95 -13.88 -2.59
N GLY A 117 3.13 -14.44 -3.79
CA GLY A 117 2.53 -13.91 -5.02
C GLY A 117 1.01 -13.81 -4.93
N ASP A 118 0.35 -14.89 -4.51
CA ASP A 118 -1.12 -14.96 -4.34
C ASP A 118 -1.65 -13.92 -3.35
N ASP A 119 -0.89 -13.64 -2.30
CA ASP A 119 -1.20 -12.62 -1.30
C ASP A 119 -0.99 -11.20 -1.87
N LEU A 120 0.15 -10.94 -2.52
CA LEU A 120 0.47 -9.65 -3.11
C LEU A 120 -0.57 -9.16 -4.11
N VAL A 121 -1.14 -10.05 -4.93
CA VAL A 121 -2.17 -9.64 -5.89
C VAL A 121 -3.48 -9.17 -5.25
N THR A 122 -3.66 -9.39 -3.95
CA THR A 122 -4.81 -8.89 -3.18
C THR A 122 -4.55 -7.53 -2.51
N THR A 123 -3.29 -7.10 -2.43
CA THR A 123 -2.84 -5.91 -1.71
C THR A 123 -3.18 -4.61 -2.44
N ALA A 124 -3.36 -3.51 -1.71
CA ALA A 124 -3.54 -2.17 -2.26
C ALA A 124 -2.27 -1.65 -2.95
N HIS A 125 -1.07 -2.11 -2.58
CA HIS A 125 0.17 -1.80 -3.31
C HIS A 125 0.13 -2.31 -4.76
N PHE A 126 -0.45 -3.50 -4.98
CA PHE A 126 -0.61 -4.07 -6.32
C PHE A 126 -1.92 -3.64 -6.99
N LYS A 127 -3.03 -3.69 -6.27
CA LYS A 127 -4.36 -3.34 -6.80
C LYS A 127 -4.53 -1.85 -7.01
N TRP A 128 -3.80 -0.99 -6.27
CA TRP A 128 -4.02 0.45 -6.20
C TRP A 128 -5.46 0.85 -5.85
N GLU A 129 -6.15 -0.02 -5.13
CA GLU A 129 -7.49 0.13 -4.55
C GLU A 129 -7.51 -0.60 -3.20
N GLY A 130 -8.33 -0.12 -2.29
CA GLY A 130 -8.52 -0.69 -0.95
C GLY A 130 -9.79 -0.11 -0.34
N PHE A 131 -10.12 -0.49 0.89
CA PHE A 131 -11.27 0.08 1.57
C PHE A 131 -11.05 1.57 1.82
N ALA A 132 -11.90 2.42 1.25
CA ALA A 132 -11.95 3.82 1.60
C ALA A 132 -12.66 3.96 2.95
N SER A 133 -11.94 4.36 4.00
CA SER A 133 -12.50 4.55 5.34
C SER A 133 -13.01 5.98 5.56
N ASN A 134 -12.33 6.96 4.98
CA ASN A 134 -12.47 8.39 5.31
C ASN A 134 -12.92 9.27 4.13
N ILE A 135 -13.56 8.70 3.11
CA ILE A 135 -14.09 9.44 1.95
C ILE A 135 -15.62 9.52 2.07
N GLU A 136 -16.15 10.72 2.26
CA GLU A 136 -17.61 10.94 2.36
C GLU A 136 -18.32 10.42 1.11
N GLY A 137 -19.39 9.64 1.29
CA GLY A 137 -20.14 9.00 0.20
C GLY A 137 -19.50 7.74 -0.40
N HIS A 138 -18.26 7.43 -0.01
CA HIS A 138 -17.48 6.30 -0.53
C HIS A 138 -16.95 5.38 0.59
N ALA A 139 -17.30 5.66 1.84
CA ALA A 139 -16.88 4.87 3.00
C ALA A 139 -17.32 3.41 2.86
N GLY A 140 -16.39 2.47 3.00
CA GLY A 140 -16.62 1.03 2.87
C GLY A 140 -16.63 0.50 1.43
N HIS A 141 -16.39 1.36 0.43
CA HIS A 141 -16.22 0.95 -0.96
C HIS A 141 -14.73 0.83 -1.34
N MET A 142 -14.46 0.05 -2.39
CA MET A 142 -13.12 -0.09 -2.96
C MET A 142 -12.82 1.13 -3.84
N HIS A 143 -11.87 1.94 -3.39
CA HIS A 143 -11.36 3.09 -4.13
C HIS A 143 -9.86 3.18 -3.90
N GLY A 144 -9.15 3.96 -4.69
CA GLY A 144 -7.73 4.19 -4.47
C GLY A 144 -7.09 4.98 -5.57
N LYS A 145 -5.78 4.82 -5.75
CA LYS A 145 -5.05 5.58 -6.75
C LYS A 145 -5.64 5.40 -8.15
N ARG A 146 -6.22 4.22 -8.47
CA ARG A 146 -6.84 3.89 -9.76
C ARG A 146 -7.97 4.81 -10.18
N ASP A 147 -8.80 5.26 -9.25
CA ASP A 147 -10.03 6.01 -9.54
C ASP A 147 -10.16 7.33 -8.77
N ILE A 148 -9.23 7.64 -7.87
CA ILE A 148 -9.17 8.91 -7.16
C ILE A 148 -8.41 9.96 -7.97
N LEU A 149 -9.06 11.11 -8.13
CA LEU A 149 -8.49 12.29 -8.76
C LEU A 149 -7.71 13.13 -7.76
N ASN A 150 -6.62 13.74 -8.23
CA ASN A 150 -5.90 14.79 -7.48
C ASN A 150 -5.69 16.04 -8.34
N ASN A 151 -5.11 17.08 -7.76
CA ASN A 151 -4.77 18.33 -8.45
C ASN A 151 -3.29 18.41 -8.87
N PHE A 152 -2.54 17.30 -8.77
CA PHE A 152 -1.21 17.14 -9.36
C PHE A 152 -1.36 16.64 -10.79
N CYS A 153 -0.97 15.39 -11.08
CA CYS A 153 -1.07 14.77 -12.41
C CYS A 153 -2.49 14.31 -12.78
N ILE A 154 -3.51 14.72 -12.01
CA ILE A 154 -4.93 14.49 -12.25
C ILE A 154 -5.36 13.03 -12.07
N ALA A 155 -5.02 12.14 -12.99
CA ALA A 155 -5.55 10.77 -13.04
C ALA A 155 -4.58 9.80 -13.72
N ILE A 156 -4.70 8.50 -13.38
CA ILE A 156 -3.92 7.42 -14.02
C ILE A 156 -4.41 7.12 -15.45
N PRO A 157 -5.72 6.96 -15.72
CA PRO A 157 -6.16 6.54 -17.05
C PRO A 157 -5.58 7.42 -18.16
N SER A 158 -5.09 6.78 -19.23
CA SER A 158 -4.32 7.38 -20.34
C SER A 158 -2.88 7.86 -20.03
N ASN A 159 -2.43 7.73 -18.77
CA ASN A 159 -1.10 8.13 -18.31
C ASN A 159 -0.33 6.98 -17.62
N GLU A 160 -0.86 5.75 -17.68
CA GLU A 160 -0.40 4.54 -16.99
C GLU A 160 1.11 4.39 -17.15
N GLY A 161 1.62 4.42 -18.39
CA GLY A 161 3.05 4.23 -18.67
C GLY A 161 3.98 5.07 -17.78
N ARG A 162 3.61 6.33 -17.46
CA ARG A 162 4.36 7.20 -16.53
C ARG A 162 3.99 6.97 -15.07
N CYS A 163 2.70 6.78 -14.76
CA CYS A 163 2.21 6.65 -13.39
C CYS A 163 2.67 5.35 -12.71
N THR A 164 2.72 4.26 -13.47
CA THR A 164 3.00 2.89 -13.00
C THR A 164 4.50 2.58 -12.92
N GLN A 165 5.35 3.58 -13.19
CA GLN A 165 6.72 3.58 -12.67
C GLN A 165 6.75 3.37 -11.15
N CYS A 166 5.71 3.78 -10.42
CA CYS A 166 5.58 3.56 -8.98
C CYS A 166 4.55 2.47 -8.60
N HIS A 167 4.20 1.59 -9.53
CA HIS A 167 3.32 0.44 -9.27
C HIS A 167 4.17 -0.76 -8.86
N ALA A 168 3.70 -1.57 -7.92
CA ALA A 168 4.37 -2.78 -7.43
C ALA A 168 4.24 -3.96 -8.41
N GLY A 169 4.19 -3.67 -9.71
CA GLY A 169 4.07 -4.67 -10.77
C GLY A 169 4.72 -4.25 -12.08
N TYR A 170 4.74 -5.19 -13.02
CA TYR A 170 5.33 -5.07 -14.35
C TYR A 170 4.25 -4.94 -15.41
N GLY A 171 4.34 -3.95 -16.29
CA GLY A 171 3.52 -3.91 -17.51
C GLY A 171 2.11 -3.35 -17.35
N TYR A 172 1.80 -2.64 -16.25
CA TYR A 172 0.53 -1.91 -16.14
C TYR A 172 0.54 -0.69 -17.07
N ALA A 173 0.21 -0.94 -18.34
CA ALA A 173 0.31 0.02 -19.44
C ALA A 173 -1.04 0.63 -19.86
N ASP A 174 -2.15 -0.05 -19.54
CA ASP A 174 -3.51 0.38 -19.84
C ASP A 174 -4.54 -0.43 -19.02
N ALA A 175 -5.82 -0.23 -19.29
CA ALA A 175 -6.93 -0.87 -18.58
C ALA A 175 -7.00 -2.41 -18.74
N GLY A 176 -6.22 -3.01 -19.66
CA GLY A 176 -6.15 -4.44 -19.88
C GLY A 176 -5.18 -5.19 -18.95
N PHE A 177 -4.51 -4.50 -18.03
CA PHE A 177 -3.60 -5.12 -17.06
C PHE A 177 -4.32 -6.14 -16.16
N ASP A 178 -3.72 -7.31 -15.98
CA ASP A 178 -4.28 -8.38 -15.16
C ASP A 178 -3.82 -8.24 -13.70
N PHE A 179 -4.73 -7.72 -12.86
CA PHE A 179 -4.53 -7.58 -11.41
C PHE A 179 -4.74 -8.88 -10.62
N SER A 180 -4.90 -10.02 -11.28
CA SER A 180 -5.01 -11.33 -10.64
C SER A 180 -3.83 -12.26 -10.91
N ASP A 181 -2.94 -11.84 -11.81
CA ASP A 181 -1.79 -12.64 -12.23
C ASP A 181 -0.55 -12.31 -11.39
N PRO A 182 -0.07 -13.25 -10.56
CA PRO A 182 1.09 -13.03 -9.70
C PRO A 182 2.40 -12.87 -10.49
N ASP A 183 2.48 -13.33 -11.74
CA ASP A 183 3.67 -13.10 -12.59
C ASP A 183 3.89 -11.61 -12.90
N ASN A 184 2.85 -10.79 -12.71
CA ASN A 184 2.95 -9.34 -12.88
C ASN A 184 3.45 -8.61 -11.62
N VAL A 185 3.68 -9.26 -10.48
CA VAL A 185 4.16 -8.62 -9.24
C VAL A 185 5.65 -8.27 -9.35
N ASP A 186 6.06 -7.09 -8.92
CA ASP A 186 7.47 -6.69 -8.88
C ASP A 186 8.05 -6.94 -7.49
N CYS A 187 8.61 -8.12 -7.24
CA CYS A 187 9.22 -8.45 -5.93
C CYS A 187 10.49 -7.62 -5.67
N LEU A 188 11.22 -7.26 -6.72
CA LEU A 188 12.54 -6.64 -6.60
C LEU A 188 12.46 -5.17 -6.15
N VAL A 189 11.38 -4.45 -6.48
CA VAL A 189 11.22 -3.04 -6.08
C VAL A 189 11.26 -2.84 -4.57
N CYS A 190 10.71 -3.79 -3.81
CA CYS A 190 10.67 -3.74 -2.35
C CYS A 190 11.88 -4.42 -1.69
N HIS A 191 12.44 -5.46 -2.32
CA HIS A 191 13.45 -6.31 -1.68
C HIS A 191 14.87 -6.12 -2.21
N ASP A 192 15.13 -5.26 -3.19
CA ASP A 192 16.51 -4.96 -3.61
C ASP A 192 17.37 -4.46 -2.45
N GLN A 193 18.50 -5.13 -2.21
CA GLN A 193 19.50 -4.73 -1.20
C GLN A 193 20.78 -4.17 -1.85
N THR A 194 20.85 -4.16 -3.19
CA THR A 194 22.00 -3.61 -3.94
C THR A 194 21.94 -2.10 -4.11
N LYS A 195 20.75 -1.49 -3.96
CA LYS A 195 20.46 -0.09 -4.28
C LYS A 195 20.64 0.25 -5.76
N THR A 196 20.55 -0.75 -6.63
CA THR A 196 20.74 -0.59 -8.08
C THR A 196 19.48 -0.86 -8.88
N TYR A 197 18.46 -1.46 -8.26
CA TYR A 197 17.18 -1.65 -8.92
C TYR A 197 16.50 -0.29 -9.16
N ALA A 198 15.96 -0.13 -10.36
CA ALA A 198 15.20 1.05 -10.73
C ALA A 198 14.18 0.67 -11.81
N LYS A 199 12.99 1.26 -11.72
CA LYS A 199 11.96 1.13 -12.76
C LYS A 199 12.15 2.22 -13.81
N GLY A 200 12.00 1.84 -15.06
CA GLY A 200 12.20 2.73 -16.20
C GLY A 200 11.15 3.83 -16.28
N GLN A 201 11.55 4.97 -16.86
CA GLN A 201 10.60 6.06 -17.06
C GLN A 201 9.68 5.77 -18.24
N LYS A 202 8.36 5.88 -18.00
CA LYS A 202 7.33 5.69 -19.04
C LYS A 202 7.26 4.25 -19.60
N THR A 203 7.79 3.27 -18.86
CA THR A 203 7.86 1.86 -19.28
C THR A 203 6.78 0.99 -18.66
N ALA A 204 5.71 1.58 -18.12
CA ALA A 204 4.63 0.85 -17.47
C ALA A 204 5.10 -0.03 -16.30
N GLY A 205 6.14 0.42 -15.58
CA GLY A 205 6.69 -0.30 -14.44
C GLY A 205 7.77 -1.34 -14.77
N LEU A 206 8.19 -1.49 -16.03
CA LEU A 206 9.30 -2.38 -16.36
C LEU A 206 10.64 -1.83 -15.82
N PRO A 207 11.61 -2.70 -15.45
CA PRO A 207 12.94 -2.28 -15.01
C PRO A 207 13.66 -1.38 -16.03
N GLU A 208 14.48 -0.45 -15.53
CA GLU A 208 15.32 0.40 -16.39
C GLU A 208 16.36 -0.47 -17.14
N PRO A 209 16.56 -0.25 -18.45
CA PRO A 209 17.60 -0.95 -19.20
C PRO A 209 18.99 -0.81 -18.56
N GLY A 210 19.63 -1.95 -18.31
CA GLY A 210 20.98 -2.00 -17.73
C GLY A 210 21.03 -2.33 -16.24
N VAL A 211 19.88 -2.40 -15.56
CA VAL A 211 19.81 -3.03 -14.23
C VAL A 211 20.21 -4.50 -14.34
N ASN A 212 21.12 -4.95 -13.46
CA ASN A 212 21.48 -6.36 -13.39
C ASN A 212 20.51 -7.11 -12.47
N LEU A 213 19.41 -7.58 -13.05
CA LEU A 213 18.33 -8.24 -12.31
C LEU A 213 18.80 -9.50 -11.57
N ALA A 214 19.79 -10.23 -12.10
CA ALA A 214 20.36 -11.37 -11.40
C ALA A 214 21.03 -10.96 -10.08
N LEU A 215 21.83 -9.89 -10.08
CA LEU A 215 22.44 -9.39 -8.84
C LEU A 215 21.41 -8.85 -7.84
N VAL A 216 20.36 -8.20 -8.34
CA VAL A 216 19.25 -7.74 -7.50
C VAL A 216 18.53 -8.92 -6.85
N ALA A 217 18.18 -9.94 -7.64
CA ALA A 217 17.53 -11.16 -7.16
C ALA A 217 18.39 -11.94 -6.15
N GLN A 218 19.71 -11.99 -6.34
CA GLN A 218 20.63 -12.57 -5.35
C GLN A 218 20.63 -11.84 -4.01
N SER A 219 20.29 -10.55 -4.01
CA SER A 219 20.39 -9.68 -2.84
C SER A 219 19.15 -9.72 -1.92
N VAL A 220 18.02 -10.25 -2.39
CA VAL A 220 16.71 -10.04 -1.74
C VAL A 220 16.58 -10.61 -0.34
N ALA A 221 17.40 -11.60 0.03
CA ALA A 221 17.45 -12.15 1.38
C ALA A 221 18.51 -11.51 2.28
N MET A 222 19.37 -10.64 1.75
CA MET A 222 20.30 -9.85 2.57
C MET A 222 19.51 -8.99 3.54
N ASN A 223 20.12 -8.63 4.67
CA ASN A 223 19.43 -7.87 5.73
C ASN A 223 18.16 -8.59 6.22
N SER A 224 18.18 -9.93 6.25
CA SER A 224 17.00 -10.75 6.57
C SER A 224 15.78 -10.50 5.66
N GLY A 225 16.01 -9.98 4.45
CA GLY A 225 14.97 -9.60 3.50
C GLY A 225 14.14 -8.38 3.90
N VAL A 226 14.57 -7.63 4.91
CA VAL A 226 13.89 -6.41 5.37
C VAL A 226 14.09 -5.30 4.34
N PRO A 227 13.02 -4.74 3.75
CA PRO A 227 13.10 -3.58 2.88
C PRO A 227 13.75 -2.40 3.58
N THR A 228 14.62 -1.70 2.86
CA THR A 228 15.25 -0.47 3.33
C THR A 228 14.42 0.76 2.98
N ILE A 229 14.72 1.90 3.61
CA ILE A 229 14.13 3.20 3.29
C ILE A 229 14.21 3.49 1.78
N ASP A 230 15.35 3.17 1.16
CA ASP A 230 15.60 3.41 -0.27
C ASP A 230 14.55 2.74 -1.16
N ASN A 231 14.11 1.53 -0.82
CA ASN A 231 13.09 0.78 -1.56
C ASN A 231 11.75 1.53 -1.55
N CYS A 232 11.35 2.06 -0.38
CA CYS A 232 10.08 2.75 -0.20
C CYS A 232 10.09 4.14 -0.87
N ILE A 233 11.15 4.91 -0.64
CA ILE A 233 11.23 6.31 -1.11
C ILE A 233 11.47 6.43 -2.61
N ASP A 234 11.91 5.37 -3.30
CA ASP A 234 11.99 5.37 -4.76
C ASP A 234 10.65 5.75 -5.42
N CYS A 235 9.55 5.35 -4.77
CA CYS A 235 8.19 5.71 -5.16
C CYS A 235 7.58 6.81 -4.28
N HIS A 236 7.66 6.67 -2.96
CA HIS A 236 6.91 7.52 -2.03
C HIS A 236 7.42 8.97 -1.99
N ALA A 237 8.74 9.18 -2.00
CA ALA A 237 9.31 10.52 -2.03
C ALA A 237 9.15 11.20 -3.41
N LYS A 238 9.04 10.41 -4.49
CA LYS A 238 8.89 10.91 -5.86
C LYS A 238 7.43 11.06 -6.29
N ALA A 239 6.49 10.87 -5.38
CA ALA A 239 5.06 11.02 -5.67
C ALA A 239 4.78 12.41 -6.24
N GLY A 240 4.07 12.47 -7.37
CA GLY A 240 3.84 13.72 -8.11
C GLY A 240 4.94 14.08 -9.12
N GLY A 241 5.90 13.18 -9.36
CA GLY A 241 6.86 13.26 -10.48
C GLY A 241 8.24 13.82 -10.13
N GLY A 242 8.55 13.99 -8.84
CA GLY A 242 9.84 14.46 -8.36
C GLY A 242 9.95 14.38 -6.84
N ASP A 243 11.17 14.47 -6.33
CA ASP A 243 11.47 14.40 -4.89
C ASP A 243 10.73 15.49 -4.10
N ASN A 244 10.06 15.07 -3.03
CA ASN A 244 9.28 15.90 -2.10
C ASN A 244 8.17 16.75 -2.76
N VAL A 245 7.74 16.40 -3.98
CA VAL A 245 6.80 17.23 -4.76
C VAL A 245 5.38 17.18 -4.17
N LYS A 246 4.88 15.98 -3.84
CA LYS A 246 3.50 15.78 -3.36
C LYS A 246 3.40 15.68 -1.84
N HIS A 247 4.17 14.79 -1.23
CA HIS A 247 4.21 14.58 0.22
C HIS A 247 5.42 15.34 0.77
N GLY A 248 5.20 16.48 1.42
CA GLY A 248 6.28 17.33 1.90
C GLY A 248 7.06 16.76 3.09
N ASP A 249 6.54 15.70 3.71
CA ASP A 249 7.13 14.93 4.80
C ASP A 249 7.95 13.72 4.31
N LEU A 250 7.88 13.37 3.02
CA LEU A 250 8.63 12.26 2.43
C LEU A 250 9.58 12.75 1.34
N SER A 251 10.88 12.63 1.58
CA SER A 251 11.94 13.03 0.66
C SER A 251 13.03 11.98 0.54
N LEU A 252 13.82 12.00 -0.54
CA LEU A 252 14.95 11.08 -0.72
C LEU A 252 16.03 11.26 0.35
N SER A 253 16.05 12.40 1.04
CA SER A 253 16.96 12.61 2.16
C SER A 253 16.67 11.73 3.38
N LEU A 254 15.51 11.08 3.46
CA LEU A 254 15.22 10.09 4.50
C LEU A 254 16.21 8.92 4.47
N ALA A 255 16.76 8.56 3.29
CA ALA A 255 17.73 7.48 3.13
C ALA A 255 18.96 7.60 4.03
N ASN A 256 19.34 8.83 4.37
CA ASN A 256 20.45 9.12 5.25
C ASN A 256 20.24 10.48 5.90
N THR A 257 19.47 10.46 6.99
CA THR A 257 19.08 11.66 7.71
C THR A 257 19.60 11.68 9.14
N THR A 258 19.38 12.79 9.83
CA THR A 258 19.70 12.95 11.25
C THR A 258 18.44 12.94 12.10
N ARG A 259 18.61 12.72 13.40
CA ARG A 259 17.59 12.79 14.44
C ARG A 259 16.92 14.16 14.48
N ASP A 260 17.65 15.22 14.11
CA ASP A 260 17.03 16.55 13.99
C ASP A 260 15.95 16.55 12.90
N PHE A 261 16.19 15.89 11.76
CA PHE A 261 15.25 15.81 10.65
C PHE A 261 14.09 14.84 10.95
N ASP A 262 14.40 13.60 11.34
CA ASP A 262 13.43 12.61 11.78
C ASP A 262 14.01 11.79 12.95
N VAL A 263 13.32 11.79 14.09
CA VAL A 263 13.84 11.13 15.31
C VAL A 263 13.80 9.60 15.26
N HIS A 264 12.95 9.03 14.40
CA HIS A 264 12.78 7.60 14.24
C HIS A 264 13.69 7.05 13.15
N MET A 265 13.87 7.79 12.06
CA MET A 265 14.63 7.35 10.88
C MET A 265 16.06 7.92 10.81
N GLY A 266 16.42 8.84 11.72
CA GLY A 266 17.77 9.41 11.77
C GLY A 266 18.84 8.37 12.13
N THR A 267 19.95 8.38 11.39
CA THR A 267 21.11 7.47 11.56
C THR A 267 21.87 7.68 12.87
N ASP A 268 21.73 8.86 13.49
CA ASP A 268 22.19 9.19 14.85
C ASP A 268 21.07 9.07 15.91
N GLY A 269 19.99 8.37 15.56
CA GLY A 269 18.79 8.14 16.36
C GLY A 269 18.43 6.65 16.45
N ALA A 270 17.14 6.35 16.21
CA ALA A 270 16.65 4.97 16.23
C ALA A 270 16.95 4.18 14.94
N ASP A 271 17.29 4.88 13.85
CA ASP A 271 17.69 4.30 12.55
C ASP A 271 16.68 3.26 12.04
N TYR A 272 15.38 3.57 12.15
CA TYR A 272 14.32 2.67 11.73
C TYR A 272 14.06 2.73 10.23
N GLU A 273 13.91 1.54 9.65
CA GLU A 273 13.30 1.34 8.34
C GLU A 273 11.80 1.63 8.38
N CYS A 274 11.18 1.92 7.22
CA CYS A 274 9.75 2.22 7.13
C CYS A 274 8.89 1.11 7.75
N VAL A 275 9.28 -0.16 7.51
CA VAL A 275 8.56 -1.35 7.97
C VAL A 275 8.60 -1.56 9.49
N ALA A 276 9.39 -0.78 10.24
CA ALA A 276 9.34 -0.78 11.70
C ALA A 276 7.96 -0.30 12.21
N CYS A 277 7.34 0.65 11.49
CA CYS A 277 6.00 1.16 11.77
C CYS A 277 4.96 0.61 10.78
N HIS A 278 5.32 0.52 9.50
CA HIS A 278 4.49 0.01 8.41
C HIS A 278 4.65 -1.50 8.26
N LYS A 279 4.19 -2.24 9.27
CA LYS A 279 4.35 -3.71 9.30
C LYS A 279 3.39 -4.37 8.32
N VAL A 280 3.79 -5.55 7.85
CA VAL A 280 2.90 -6.50 7.21
C VAL A 280 1.84 -7.03 8.18
N GLU A 281 0.67 -7.40 7.68
CA GLU A 281 -0.45 -7.85 8.51
C GLU A 281 -0.14 -9.18 9.22
N ARG A 282 -0.35 -9.20 10.54
CA ARG A 282 -0.13 -10.38 11.38
C ARG A 282 -1.28 -10.60 12.34
N ASP A 283 -1.56 -11.87 12.64
CA ASP A 283 -2.55 -12.23 13.65
C ASP A 283 -2.04 -11.98 15.09
N GLY A 284 -2.89 -12.26 16.09
CA GLY A 284 -2.55 -12.11 17.50
C GLY A 284 -1.39 -12.99 17.98
N ASP A 285 -1.09 -14.08 17.26
CA ASP A 285 0.05 -14.97 17.49
C ASP A 285 1.30 -14.53 16.72
N LYS A 286 1.25 -13.36 16.06
CA LYS A 286 2.30 -12.75 15.23
C LYS A 286 2.60 -13.52 13.93
N LYS A 287 1.72 -14.42 13.50
CA LYS A 287 1.86 -15.11 12.22
C LYS A 287 1.48 -14.17 11.09
N LEU A 288 2.20 -14.26 9.98
CA LEU A 288 1.89 -13.49 8.77
C LEU A 288 0.55 -13.97 8.22
N VAL A 289 -0.36 -13.03 7.98
CA VAL A 289 -1.66 -13.32 7.36
C VAL A 289 -1.82 -12.64 6.01
N SER A 290 -1.13 -11.51 5.82
CA SER A 290 -1.02 -10.85 4.53
C SER A 290 0.30 -10.06 4.44
N HIS A 291 0.88 -9.99 3.25
CA HIS A 291 1.98 -9.14 2.83
C HIS A 291 1.53 -7.70 2.54
N GLY A 292 0.24 -7.39 2.74
CA GLY A 292 -0.25 -6.02 2.76
C GLY A 292 0.48 -5.18 3.80
N ILE A 293 0.95 -4.00 3.40
CA ILE A 293 1.76 -3.11 4.22
C ILE A 293 0.88 -2.05 4.88
N GLY A 294 0.89 -2.03 6.22
CA GLY A 294 0.16 -1.10 7.07
C GLY A 294 0.10 0.32 6.52
N GLY A 295 -1.08 0.74 6.06
CA GLY A 295 -1.33 2.07 5.51
C GLY A 295 -1.43 3.13 6.60
N MET A 296 -1.12 4.39 6.26
CA MET A 296 -1.40 5.50 7.17
C MET A 296 -2.89 5.91 7.09
N PRO A 297 -3.53 6.27 8.21
CA PRO A 297 -4.99 6.46 8.29
C PRO A 297 -5.54 7.65 7.45
N TYR A 298 -4.66 8.50 6.92
CA TYR A 298 -5.02 9.62 6.05
C TYR A 298 -4.83 9.34 4.56
N HIS A 299 -4.33 8.16 4.19
CA HIS A 299 -4.33 7.71 2.81
C HIS A 299 -5.70 7.16 2.40
N SER A 300 -5.93 7.14 1.09
CA SER A 300 -7.24 6.82 0.53
C SER A 300 -7.63 5.35 0.64
N VAL A 301 -6.68 4.50 1.03
CA VAL A 301 -6.85 3.05 1.16
C VAL A 301 -6.31 2.62 2.51
N ASP A 302 -7.10 1.78 3.19
CA ASP A 302 -6.68 1.07 4.39
C ASP A 302 -6.15 -0.31 3.98
N GLU A 303 -4.91 -0.60 4.35
CA GLU A 303 -4.21 -1.85 4.06
C GLU A 303 -3.46 -2.27 5.32
N GLY A 304 -4.19 -2.83 6.29
CA GLY A 304 -3.64 -3.26 7.57
C GLY A 304 -3.30 -2.12 8.53
N ASP A 305 -3.06 -2.50 9.79
CA ASP A 305 -2.82 -1.54 10.88
C ASP A 305 -1.35 -1.11 10.95
N MET A 306 -1.05 0.12 10.47
CA MET A 306 0.20 0.79 10.79
C MET A 306 0.32 1.03 12.30
N GLN A 307 1.51 0.81 12.85
CA GLN A 307 1.80 1.13 14.26
C GLN A 307 1.52 2.62 14.55
N GLN A 308 0.78 2.88 15.62
CA GLN A 308 0.47 4.20 16.12
C GLN A 308 1.50 4.65 17.16
N CYS A 309 1.49 5.94 17.50
CA CYS A 309 2.43 6.49 18.49
C CYS A 309 2.36 5.74 19.83
N GLU A 310 1.16 5.37 20.29
CA GLU A 310 0.95 4.71 21.58
C GLU A 310 1.30 3.20 21.58
N ASP A 311 1.65 2.62 20.42
CA ASP A 311 2.16 1.24 20.37
C ASP A 311 3.62 1.15 20.86
N CYS A 312 4.36 2.26 20.74
CA CYS A 312 5.77 2.37 21.16
C CYS A 312 5.96 3.33 22.35
N HIS A 313 5.12 4.36 22.44
CA HIS A 313 5.17 5.34 23.51
C HIS A 313 4.07 5.11 24.54
N LEU A 314 4.31 5.56 25.77
CA LEU A 314 3.24 5.60 26.78
C LEU A 314 2.12 6.54 26.30
N SER A 315 0.92 6.33 26.85
CA SER A 315 -0.24 7.18 26.53
C SER A 315 0.09 8.67 26.64
N ARG A 316 -0.59 9.51 25.86
CA ARG A 316 -0.45 10.97 25.89
C ARG A 316 -0.43 11.55 27.30
N LEU A 317 -1.25 11.02 28.23
CA LEU A 317 -1.31 11.48 29.62
C LEU A 317 -0.04 11.08 30.40
N THR A 318 0.37 9.82 30.29
CA THR A 318 1.50 9.28 31.06
C THR A 318 2.83 9.81 30.57
N GLN A 319 3.01 9.94 29.26
CA GLN A 319 4.28 10.39 28.67
C GLN A 319 4.65 11.83 29.05
N HIS A 320 3.66 12.66 29.36
CA HIS A 320 3.84 14.10 29.59
C HIS A 320 3.78 14.52 31.07
N ILE A 321 3.71 13.58 32.01
CA ILE A 321 3.73 13.89 33.46
C ILE A 321 5.01 14.64 33.82
N ASN A 322 4.89 15.71 34.61
CA ASN A 322 5.97 16.60 35.05
C ASN A 322 6.70 17.34 33.91
N THR A 323 6.09 17.44 32.73
CA THR A 323 6.62 18.25 31.62
C THR A 323 5.93 19.61 31.55
N THR A 324 6.51 20.55 30.80
CA THR A 324 5.89 21.87 30.58
C THR A 324 4.55 21.81 29.85
N VAL A 325 4.26 20.70 29.17
CA VAL A 325 3.02 20.50 28.38
C VAL A 325 1.96 19.69 29.13
N GLU A 326 2.24 19.22 30.36
CA GLU A 326 1.29 18.42 31.16
C GLU A 326 -0.05 19.13 31.32
N GLN A 327 -0.04 20.43 31.65
CA GLN A 327 -1.27 21.19 31.89
C GLN A 327 -2.12 21.35 30.62
N ILE A 328 -1.46 21.54 29.46
CA ILE A 328 -2.10 21.64 28.14
C ILE A 328 -2.83 20.34 27.80
N ILE A 329 -2.22 19.21 28.14
CA ILE A 329 -2.74 17.87 27.87
C ILE A 329 -3.85 17.48 28.85
N ASN A 330 -3.70 17.80 30.14
CA ASN A 330 -4.59 17.35 31.21
C ASN A 330 -5.82 18.24 31.42
N PHE A 331 -5.71 19.55 31.20
CA PHE A 331 -6.75 20.51 31.64
C PHE A 331 -7.30 21.41 30.55
N GLU A 332 -6.60 21.57 29.42
CA GLU A 332 -7.03 22.48 28.33
C GLU A 332 -7.87 21.78 27.24
N GLY A 333 -8.26 20.52 27.43
CA GLY A 333 -9.21 19.84 26.54
C GLY A 333 -8.64 19.39 25.19
N HIS A 334 -7.33 19.09 25.15
CA HIS A 334 -6.66 18.54 23.96
C HIS A 334 -6.68 17.00 23.92
N ASP A 335 -7.79 16.38 24.35
CA ASP A 335 -8.00 14.93 24.31
C ASP A 335 -8.11 14.37 22.88
N ARG A 336 -8.46 15.23 21.91
CA ARG A 336 -8.61 14.90 20.49
C ARG A 336 -7.46 15.35 19.60
N LEU A 337 -6.42 15.95 20.17
CA LEU A 337 -5.29 16.45 19.39
C LEU A 337 -4.35 15.28 19.06
N ALA A 338 -4.16 15.03 17.77
CA ALA A 338 -3.23 14.00 17.30
C ALA A 338 -1.78 14.37 17.69
N CYS A 339 -0.97 13.37 18.06
CA CYS A 339 0.43 13.54 18.44
C CYS A 339 1.23 14.32 17.37
N GLN A 340 0.95 14.02 16.09
CA GLN A 340 1.58 14.62 14.92
C GLN A 340 1.45 16.15 14.90
N ALA A 341 0.33 16.70 15.38
CA ALA A 341 0.11 18.15 15.38
C ALA A 341 1.13 18.91 16.26
N CYS A 342 1.61 18.28 17.33
CA CYS A 342 2.64 18.84 18.21
C CYS A 342 4.06 18.40 17.82
N HIS A 343 4.21 17.17 17.36
CA HIS A 343 5.52 16.54 17.16
C HIS A 343 6.06 16.63 15.73
N ILE A 344 5.25 17.10 14.77
CA ILE A 344 5.67 17.39 13.38
C ILE A 344 5.35 18.86 13.07
N PRO A 345 6.09 19.83 13.66
CA PRO A 345 5.75 21.24 13.56
C PRO A 345 6.04 21.83 12.17
N THR A 346 6.94 21.21 11.41
CA THR A 346 7.31 21.60 10.05
C THR A 346 7.57 20.36 9.18
N PHE A 347 7.21 20.47 7.91
CA PHE A 347 7.56 19.53 6.85
C PHE A 347 8.30 20.32 5.75
N ALA A 348 8.72 19.64 4.69
CA ALA A 348 9.53 20.21 3.61
C ALA A 348 10.84 20.83 4.15
N ARG A 349 11.43 20.18 5.15
CA ARG A 349 12.55 20.72 5.95
C ARG A 349 13.88 20.76 5.19
N ASN A 350 14.09 19.84 4.24
CA ASN A 350 15.31 19.79 3.43
C ASN A 350 15.06 20.25 1.99
N GLN A 351 13.92 19.88 1.40
CA GLN A 351 13.54 20.25 0.04
C GLN A 351 12.16 20.90 0.02
N SER A 352 11.98 21.89 -0.86
CA SER A 352 10.67 22.52 -1.06
C SER A 352 9.65 21.52 -1.60
N THR A 353 8.40 21.65 -1.15
CA THR A 353 7.26 20.93 -1.72
C THR A 353 6.36 21.86 -2.52
N LYS A 354 5.56 21.30 -3.42
CA LYS A 354 4.66 22.09 -4.28
C LYS A 354 3.37 22.42 -3.53
N THR A 355 3.16 23.70 -3.29
CA THR A 355 1.92 24.20 -2.66
C THR A 355 0.86 24.62 -3.68
N GLU A 356 1.28 24.94 -4.91
CA GLU A 356 0.40 25.43 -5.97
C GLU A 356 0.77 24.81 -7.33
N TRP A 357 -0.24 24.44 -8.10
CA TRP A 357 -0.10 23.96 -9.48
C TRP A 357 -1.17 24.59 -10.38
N TYR A 358 -0.76 25.54 -11.22
CA TYR A 358 -1.65 26.24 -12.15
C TYR A 358 -1.66 25.57 -13.53
N TRP A 359 -2.57 24.61 -13.74
CA TRP A 359 -2.75 23.97 -15.05
C TRP A 359 -3.14 24.96 -16.17
N ALA A 360 -3.80 26.06 -15.82
CA ALA A 360 -4.20 27.11 -16.77
C ALA A 360 -3.03 27.86 -17.43
N GLU A 361 -1.83 27.79 -16.83
CA GLU A 361 -0.62 28.46 -17.33
C GLU A 361 0.22 27.56 -18.25
N ALA A 362 -0.17 26.29 -18.42
CA ALA A 362 0.57 25.35 -19.24
C ALA A 362 0.69 25.84 -20.71
N GLY A 363 1.89 25.71 -21.28
CA GLY A 363 2.16 26.06 -22.67
C GLY A 363 2.34 27.56 -22.96
N GLN A 364 2.33 28.41 -21.93
CA GLN A 364 2.74 29.80 -22.07
C GLN A 364 4.28 29.87 -22.23
N THR A 365 4.74 30.67 -23.19
CA THR A 365 6.16 30.83 -23.55
C THR A 365 6.72 32.17 -23.13
#